data_AF-A0A937H9M6-F1
#
_entry.id   AF-A0A937H9M6-F1
#
_cell.length_a   1.000
_cell.length_b   1.000
_cell.length_c   1.000
_cell.angle_alpha   90.00
_cell.angle_beta   90.00
_cell.angle_gamma   90.00
#
_symmetry.space_group_name_H-M   'P 1'
#
loop_
_entity.id
_entity.type
_entity.pdbx_description
1 polymer ?
#
loop_
_entity_poly.entity_id
_entity_poly.type
_entity_poly.pdbx_seq_one_letter_code
_entity_poly.pdbx_strand_id
1 'polypeptide(L)'
;MKKLIDYFFNFHFLKHSAIVFGFGVFSVLFFYPVISGKKLIQSDIQQYTGMARQAQEFREKNNEEIYWIDNAFGGMPTYQLGARYPYDFLTPIHKVFQLIPQPAEILFLYLFSAYIFLLIINMPIPIAVFGAFAYALSTYLLIILQVGHNTKAQALAYMPLVIGGMFMLLNKNTFKGFVLTVIALALQICSSRNEKSWTKP
;
A
#
# COMPACT_ATOMS: atom_id res chain seq x y z
N MET A 1 -16.06 12.33 28.55
CA MET A 1 -16.38 12.63 27.13
C MET A 1 -15.80 13.97 26.66
N LYS A 2 -16.01 15.11 27.34
CA LYS A 2 -15.38 16.41 26.96
C LYS A 2 -13.84 16.38 26.87
N LYS A 3 -13.13 15.82 27.87
CA LYS A 3 -11.66 15.64 27.81
C LYS A 3 -11.15 14.80 26.63
N LEU A 4 -11.97 13.89 26.11
CA LEU A 4 -11.64 13.03 24.96
C LEU A 4 -11.81 13.80 23.64
N ILE A 5 -12.84 14.65 23.58
CA ILE A 5 -13.10 15.58 22.48
C ILE A 5 -12.02 16.67 22.45
N ASP A 6 -11.64 17.24 23.59
CA ASP A 6 -10.60 18.27 23.70
C ASP A 6 -9.19 17.72 23.35
N TYR A 7 -8.94 16.43 23.62
CA TYR A 7 -7.71 15.75 23.17
C TYR A 7 -7.70 15.52 21.65
N PHE A 8 -8.86 15.19 21.06
CA PHE A 8 -9.02 15.05 19.61
C PHE A 8 -8.94 16.43 18.90
N PHE A 9 -9.39 17.50 19.56
CA PHE A 9 -9.29 18.89 19.10
C PHE A 9 -8.01 19.61 19.56
N ASN A 10 -6.92 18.87 19.78
CA ASN A 10 -5.62 19.52 19.99
C ASN A 10 -5.14 20.14 18.67
N PHE A 11 -4.70 21.41 18.68
CA PHE A 11 -4.26 22.15 17.49
C PHE A 11 -3.17 21.41 16.70
N HIS A 12 -2.33 20.63 17.38
CA HIS A 12 -1.34 19.76 16.74
C HIS A 12 -1.98 18.58 15.99
N PHE A 13 -2.96 17.90 16.59
CA PHE A 13 -3.67 16.80 15.93
C PHE A 13 -4.43 17.29 14.70
N LEU A 14 -5.09 18.44 14.81
CA LEU A 14 -5.80 19.06 13.68
C LEU A 14 -4.86 19.38 12.51
N LYS A 15 -3.65 19.89 12.79
CA LYS A 15 -2.63 20.16 11.77
C LYS A 15 -2.18 18.89 11.05
N HIS A 16 -1.85 17.83 11.79
CA HIS A 16 -1.44 16.56 11.18
C HIS A 16 -2.57 15.94 10.35
N SER A 17 -3.81 15.99 10.86
CA SER A 17 -4.98 15.50 10.14
C SER A 17 -5.23 16.29 8.84
N ALA A 18 -5.12 17.61 8.87
CA ALA A 18 -5.25 18.46 7.68
C ALA A 18 -4.17 18.17 6.63
N ILE A 19 -2.92 17.93 7.06
CA ILE A 19 -1.81 17.56 6.16
C ILE A 19 -2.09 16.20 5.51
N VAL A 20 -2.47 15.19 6.30
CA VAL A 20 -2.78 13.84 5.78
C VAL A 20 -3.97 13.90 4.81
N PHE A 21 -5.00 14.68 5.13
CA PHE A 21 -6.11 14.91 4.21
C PHE A 21 -5.65 15.58 2.91
N GLY A 22 -4.77 16.60 3.01
CA GLY A 22 -4.16 17.26 1.86
C GLY A 22 -3.36 16.31 0.97
N PHE A 23 -2.64 15.33 1.54
CA PHE A 23 -1.99 14.28 0.76
C PHE A 23 -2.99 13.42 -0.01
N GLY A 24 -4.11 13.03 0.61
CA GLY A 24 -5.16 12.28 -0.07
C GLY A 24 -5.74 13.04 -1.26
N VAL A 25 -6.07 14.32 -1.06
CA VAL A 25 -6.55 15.20 -2.13
C VAL A 25 -5.51 15.32 -3.25
N PHE A 26 -4.23 15.57 -2.90
CA PHE A 26 -3.16 15.67 -3.87
C PHE A 26 -3.00 14.40 -4.69
N SER A 27 -3.00 13.21 -4.07
CA SER A 27 -2.83 11.95 -4.78
C SER A 27 -3.96 11.69 -5.79
N VAL A 28 -5.19 12.04 -5.43
CA VAL A 28 -6.34 11.93 -6.33
C VAL A 28 -6.25 12.95 -7.47
N LEU A 29 -5.83 14.19 -7.19
CA LEU A 29 -5.64 15.22 -8.22
C LEU A 29 -4.50 14.87 -9.20
N PHE A 30 -3.40 14.31 -8.68
CA PHE A 30 -2.28 13.87 -9.52
C PHE A 30 -2.72 12.79 -10.52
N PHE A 31 -3.61 11.89 -10.09
CA PHE A 31 -4.24 10.89 -10.94
C PHE A 31 -5.71 11.23 -11.25
N TYR A 32 -5.99 12.49 -11.56
CA TYR A 32 -7.36 12.97 -11.83
C TYR A 32 -8.19 12.09 -12.79
N PRO A 33 -7.63 11.54 -13.89
CA PRO A 33 -8.39 10.66 -14.80
C PRO A 33 -9.06 9.45 -14.12
N VAL A 34 -8.55 9.03 -12.97
CA VAL A 34 -9.09 7.91 -12.18
C VAL A 34 -10.50 8.22 -11.65
N ILE A 35 -10.81 9.48 -11.34
CA ILE A 35 -12.17 9.90 -10.92
C ILE A 35 -13.17 9.69 -12.07
N SER A 36 -12.71 9.80 -13.31
CA SER A 36 -13.52 9.55 -14.50
C SER A 36 -13.62 8.06 -14.87
N GLY A 37 -13.17 7.16 -13.98
CA GLY A 37 -13.16 5.72 -14.20
C GLY A 37 -12.08 5.24 -15.19
N LYS A 38 -11.17 6.13 -15.63
CA LYS A 38 -10.07 5.72 -16.52
C LYS A 38 -9.00 5.02 -15.68
N LYS A 39 -8.58 3.83 -16.12
CA LYS A 39 -7.50 3.06 -15.51
C LYS A 39 -6.22 3.25 -16.29
N LEU A 40 -5.09 3.20 -15.58
CA LEU A 40 -3.78 3.22 -16.23
C LEU A 40 -3.55 1.87 -16.91
N ILE A 41 -3.10 1.89 -18.17
CA ILE A 41 -2.72 0.65 -18.85
C ILE A 41 -1.34 0.24 -18.31
N GLN A 42 -1.32 -0.87 -17.59
CA GLN A 42 -0.16 -1.41 -16.89
C GLN A 42 0.22 -2.74 -17.53
N SER A 43 1.38 -2.79 -18.21
CA SER A 43 1.82 -3.96 -18.97
C SER A 43 1.96 -5.20 -18.11
N ASP A 44 2.46 -5.04 -16.87
CA ASP A 44 2.66 -6.16 -15.96
C ASP A 44 1.34 -6.78 -15.50
N ILE A 45 0.32 -5.94 -15.31
CA ILE A 45 -1.02 -6.41 -14.92
C ILE A 45 -1.66 -7.16 -16.07
N GLN A 46 -1.48 -6.68 -17.30
CA GLN A 46 -2.00 -7.37 -18.48
C GLN A 46 -1.34 -8.75 -18.62
N GLN A 47 -0.03 -8.83 -18.44
CA GLN A 47 0.70 -10.11 -18.47
C GLN A 47 0.30 -11.03 -17.31
N TYR A 48 0.20 -10.49 -16.08
CA TYR A 48 -0.25 -11.23 -14.90
C TYR A 48 -1.66 -11.80 -15.08
N THR A 49 -2.58 -11.01 -15.65
CA THR A 49 -3.96 -11.45 -15.90
C THR A 49 -4.00 -12.63 -16.87
N GLY A 50 -3.16 -12.60 -17.92
CA GLY A 50 -3.00 -13.73 -18.84
C GLY A 50 -2.46 -14.99 -18.16
N MET A 51 -1.46 -14.85 -17.28
CA MET A 51 -0.90 -15.98 -16.53
C MET A 51 -1.88 -16.56 -15.50
N ALA A 52 -2.55 -15.70 -14.72
CA ALA A 52 -3.48 -16.11 -13.67
C ALA A 52 -4.82 -16.67 -14.19
N ARG A 53 -5.12 -16.53 -15.49
CA ARG A 53 -6.40 -16.91 -16.11
C ARG A 53 -6.82 -18.34 -15.79
N GLN A 54 -5.95 -19.34 -16.01
CA GLN A 54 -6.29 -20.75 -15.77
C GLN A 54 -6.66 -21.01 -14.31
N ALA A 55 -5.93 -20.42 -13.36
CA ALA A 55 -6.22 -20.55 -11.93
C ALA A 55 -7.52 -19.84 -11.52
N GLN A 56 -7.85 -18.71 -12.16
CA GLN A 56 -9.10 -18.00 -11.92
C GLN A 56 -10.31 -18.76 -12.49
N GLU A 57 -10.24 -19.21 -13.73
CA GLU A 57 -11.32 -19.98 -14.39
C GLU A 57 -11.59 -21.31 -13.67
N PHE A 58 -10.54 -22.03 -13.24
CA PHE A 58 -10.72 -23.26 -12.46
C PHE A 58 -11.43 -22.99 -11.14
N ARG A 59 -11.06 -21.90 -10.46
CA ARG A 59 -11.67 -21.50 -9.19
C ARG A 59 -13.13 -21.12 -9.35
N GLU A 60 -13.48 -20.39 -10.41
CA GLU A 60 -14.86 -20.01 -10.69
C GLU A 60 -15.74 -21.22 -10.98
N LYS A 61 -15.18 -22.26 -11.64
CA LYS A 61 -15.92 -23.46 -12.01
C LYS A 61 -16.03 -24.50 -10.89
N ASN A 62 -14.96 -24.75 -10.16
CA ASN A 62 -14.87 -25.86 -9.21
C ASN A 62 -14.92 -25.41 -7.74
N ASN A 63 -14.89 -24.09 -7.49
CA ASN A 63 -14.81 -23.50 -6.15
C ASN A 63 -13.58 -23.97 -5.33
N GLU A 64 -12.53 -24.44 -6.03
CA GLU A 64 -11.28 -24.93 -5.47
C GLU A 64 -10.08 -24.20 -6.10
N GLU A 65 -8.94 -24.20 -5.41
CA GLU A 65 -7.70 -23.61 -5.90
C GLU A 65 -6.81 -24.67 -6.55
N ILE A 66 -6.28 -24.38 -7.74
CA ILE A 66 -5.18 -25.18 -8.32
C ILE A 66 -3.85 -24.59 -7.89
N TYR A 67 -2.92 -25.46 -7.51
CA TYR A 67 -1.56 -25.09 -7.09
C TYR A 67 -0.53 -25.13 -8.22
N TRP A 68 -0.96 -25.55 -9.42
CA TRP A 68 -0.16 -25.62 -10.64
C TRP A 68 -1.00 -25.15 -11.82
N ILE A 69 -0.38 -24.38 -12.73
CA ILE A 69 -0.95 -23.99 -14.02
C ILE A 69 -0.03 -24.43 -15.14
N ASP A 70 -0.57 -24.62 -16.34
CA ASP A 70 0.14 -25.08 -17.53
C ASP A 70 0.26 -23.99 -18.59
N ASN A 71 -0.56 -22.93 -18.49
CA ASN A 71 -0.63 -21.84 -19.47
C ASN A 71 0.58 -20.88 -19.45
N ALA A 72 1.51 -21.00 -18.48
CA ALA A 72 2.71 -20.18 -18.39
C ALA A 72 3.98 -21.04 -18.57
N PHE A 73 4.70 -20.84 -19.68
CA PHE A 73 6.05 -21.38 -19.96
C PHE A 73 6.28 -22.85 -19.55
N GLY A 74 5.38 -23.76 -19.94
CA GLY A 74 5.51 -25.21 -19.66
C GLY A 74 5.04 -25.63 -18.26
N GLY A 75 4.56 -24.67 -17.48
CA GLY A 75 3.87 -24.85 -16.21
C GLY A 75 4.58 -24.17 -15.05
N MET A 76 3.81 -23.68 -14.08
CA MET A 76 4.35 -23.06 -12.86
C MET A 76 3.41 -23.22 -11.65
N PRO A 77 3.96 -23.16 -10.42
CA PRO A 77 3.16 -23.11 -9.21
C PRO A 77 2.37 -21.79 -9.07
N THR A 78 1.14 -21.85 -8.52
CA THR A 78 0.25 -20.66 -8.40
C THR A 78 0.42 -19.84 -7.13
N TYR A 79 1.38 -20.19 -6.26
CA TYR A 79 1.66 -19.46 -5.00
C TYR A 79 1.88 -17.96 -5.23
N GLN A 80 2.57 -17.60 -6.32
CA GLN A 80 2.84 -16.21 -6.70
C GLN A 80 1.77 -15.60 -7.61
N LEU A 81 0.83 -16.41 -8.12
CA LEU A 81 -0.34 -15.97 -8.90
C LEU A 81 -1.59 -15.78 -8.03
N GLY A 82 -1.36 -15.58 -6.73
CA GLY A 82 -2.38 -15.24 -5.76
C GLY A 82 -3.29 -16.40 -5.39
N ALA A 83 -2.84 -17.65 -5.28
CA ALA A 83 -3.66 -18.71 -4.66
C ALA A 83 -4.28 -18.25 -3.32
N ARG A 84 -5.58 -18.49 -3.08
CA ARG A 84 -6.19 -18.21 -1.77
C ARG A 84 -5.75 -19.25 -0.76
N TYR A 85 -5.44 -18.77 0.45
CA TYR A 85 -5.26 -19.61 1.62
C TYR A 85 -6.42 -19.35 2.59
N PRO A 86 -6.94 -20.38 3.27
CA PRO A 86 -8.12 -20.27 4.13
C PRO A 86 -7.95 -19.32 5.33
N TYR A 87 -6.71 -19.04 5.74
CA TYR A 87 -6.41 -18.15 6.87
C TYR A 87 -5.73 -16.86 6.38
N ASP A 88 -6.52 -15.84 6.02
CA ASP A 88 -6.02 -14.50 5.68
C ASP A 88 -6.60 -13.43 6.61
N PHE A 89 -5.88 -13.16 7.71
CA PHE A 89 -6.24 -12.13 8.69
C PHE A 89 -5.85 -10.70 8.25
N LEU A 90 -5.08 -10.55 7.17
CA LEU A 90 -4.50 -9.28 6.76
C LEU A 90 -5.26 -8.61 5.61
N THR A 91 -6.05 -9.36 4.82
CA THR A 91 -6.91 -8.76 3.78
C THR A 91 -7.85 -7.67 4.28
N PRO A 92 -8.51 -7.79 5.46
CA PRO A 92 -9.45 -6.77 5.94
C PRO A 92 -8.77 -5.42 6.23
N ILE A 93 -7.54 -5.44 6.74
CA ILE A 93 -6.76 -4.23 7.05
C ILE A 93 -6.36 -3.54 5.75
N HIS A 94 -5.98 -4.32 4.73
CA HIS A 94 -5.64 -3.79 3.42
C HIS A 94 -6.82 -3.08 2.73
N LYS A 95 -8.05 -3.59 2.92
CA LYS A 95 -9.27 -2.99 2.35
C LYS A 95 -9.57 -1.59 2.87
N VAL A 96 -9.05 -1.18 4.03
CA VAL A 96 -9.24 0.18 4.56
C VAL A 96 -8.57 1.22 3.64
N PHE A 97 -7.42 0.87 3.05
CA PHE A 97 -6.68 1.77 2.16
C PHE A 97 -7.26 1.80 0.73
N GLN A 98 -8.09 0.82 0.36
CA GLN A 98 -8.80 0.75 -0.94
C GLN A 98 -9.98 1.72 -1.07
N LEU A 99 -10.16 2.64 -0.11
CA LEU A 99 -11.15 3.73 -0.22
C LEU A 99 -10.74 4.76 -1.28
N ILE A 100 -9.45 4.87 -1.58
CA ILE A 100 -8.91 5.73 -2.64
C ILE A 100 -8.74 4.88 -3.90
N PRO A 101 -9.14 5.35 -5.09
CA PRO A 101 -9.01 4.55 -6.29
C PRO A 101 -7.53 4.44 -6.73
N GLN A 102 -7.16 3.30 -7.30
CA GLN A 102 -5.80 3.04 -7.78
C GLN A 102 -5.50 3.81 -9.07
N PRO A 103 -4.25 4.28 -9.29
CA PRO A 103 -3.04 4.14 -8.46
C PRO A 103 -2.87 5.21 -7.36
N ALA A 104 -3.86 6.11 -7.19
CA ALA A 104 -3.77 7.21 -6.22
C ALA A 104 -3.61 6.74 -4.77
N GLU A 105 -4.14 5.56 -4.41
CA GLU A 105 -3.96 4.99 -3.07
C GLU A 105 -2.47 4.76 -2.73
N ILE A 106 -1.66 4.31 -3.70
CA ILE A 106 -0.25 3.96 -3.43
C ILE A 106 0.56 5.24 -3.29
N LEU A 107 0.27 6.25 -4.11
CA LEU A 107 0.90 7.57 -3.99
C LEU A 107 0.57 8.22 -2.65
N PHE A 108 -0.67 8.08 -2.17
CA PHE A 108 -1.06 8.53 -0.84
C PHE A 108 -0.26 7.79 0.24
N LEU A 109 -0.12 6.46 0.12
CA LEU A 109 0.68 5.67 1.05
C LEU A 109 2.15 6.10 1.07
N TYR A 110 2.76 6.44 -0.08
CA TYR A 110 4.12 6.99 -0.13
C TYR A 110 4.25 8.29 0.68
N LEU A 111 3.32 9.22 0.46
CA LEU A 111 3.32 10.51 1.18
C LEU A 111 3.11 10.30 2.69
N PHE A 112 2.12 9.47 3.04
CA PHE A 112 1.78 9.20 4.42
C PHE A 112 2.91 8.51 5.18
N SER A 113 3.48 7.43 4.64
CA SER A 113 4.52 6.66 5.31
C SER A 113 5.80 7.46 5.51
N ALA A 114 6.24 8.20 4.48
CA ALA A 114 7.41 9.06 4.56
C ALA A 114 7.19 10.21 5.55
N TYR A 115 6.00 10.81 5.57
CA TYR A 115 5.67 11.85 6.54
C TYR A 115 5.74 11.33 7.97
N ILE A 116 5.11 10.18 8.27
CA ILE A 116 5.16 9.57 9.60
C ILE A 116 6.60 9.21 9.99
N PHE A 117 7.39 8.66 9.08
CA PHE A 117 8.80 8.39 9.32
C PHE A 117 9.57 9.65 9.71
N LEU A 118 9.38 10.75 8.97
CA LEU A 118 10.05 12.03 9.26
C LEU A 118 9.62 12.61 10.61
N LEU A 119 8.36 12.43 11.01
CA LEU A 119 7.90 12.79 12.34
C LEU A 119 8.53 11.91 13.45
N ILE A 120 8.70 10.61 13.21
CA ILE A 120 9.34 9.67 14.16
C ILE A 120 10.77 10.08 14.48
N ILE A 121 11.51 10.57 13.49
CA ILE A 121 12.88 11.09 13.67
C ILE A 121 12.92 12.56 14.16
N ASN A 122 11.77 13.11 14.58
CA ASN A 122 11.60 14.48 15.11
C ASN A 122 11.94 15.62 14.14
N MET A 123 11.68 15.46 12.83
CA MET A 123 11.82 16.55 11.87
C MET A 123 10.69 17.59 12.04
N PRO A 124 10.96 18.89 11.82
CA PRO A 124 9.93 19.91 11.88
C PRO A 124 8.93 19.73 10.72
N ILE A 125 7.66 20.06 10.99
CA ILE A 125 6.53 19.77 10.09
C ILE A 125 6.77 20.23 8.64
N PRO A 126 7.26 21.45 8.35
CA PRO A 126 7.49 21.87 6.97
C PRO A 126 8.50 20.98 6.22
N ILE A 127 9.57 20.56 6.91
CA ILE A 127 10.58 19.66 6.35
C ILE A 127 10.02 18.25 6.18
N ALA A 128 9.21 17.79 7.13
CA ALA A 128 8.54 16.49 7.04
C ALA A 128 7.57 16.43 5.83
N VAL A 129 6.80 17.50 5.60
CA VAL A 129 5.91 17.60 4.42
C VAL A 129 6.73 17.62 3.13
N PHE A 130 7.76 18.47 3.06
CA PHE A 130 8.61 18.56 1.88
C PHE A 130 9.31 17.22 1.58
N GLY A 131 9.87 16.56 2.59
CA GLY A 131 10.52 15.26 2.47
C GLY A 131 9.55 14.15 2.05
N ALA A 132 8.30 14.19 2.52
CA ALA A 132 7.27 13.27 2.06
C ALA A 132 7.00 13.41 0.56
N PHE A 133 6.87 14.65 0.06
CA PHE A 133 6.73 14.91 -1.37
C PHE A 133 7.98 14.49 -2.16
N ALA A 134 9.17 14.79 -1.66
CA ALA A 134 10.43 14.39 -2.30
C ALA A 134 10.56 12.87 -2.43
N TYR A 135 10.10 12.13 -1.41
CA TYR A 135 10.03 10.68 -1.46
C TYR A 135 8.99 10.21 -2.47
N ALA A 136 7.73 10.63 -2.32
CA ALA A 136 6.62 10.12 -3.13
C ALA A 136 6.73 10.47 -4.62
N LEU A 137 7.33 11.62 -4.95
CA LEU A 137 7.56 12.08 -6.32
C LEU A 137 8.94 11.69 -6.86
N SER A 138 9.67 10.82 -6.16
CA SER A 138 10.87 10.17 -6.68
C SER A 138 10.57 9.48 -8.02
N THR A 139 11.43 9.72 -9.01
CA THR A 139 11.27 9.19 -10.38
C THR A 139 11.02 7.69 -10.40
N TYR A 140 11.73 6.92 -9.56
CA TYR A 140 11.56 5.47 -9.51
C TYR A 140 10.18 5.05 -8.98
N LEU A 141 9.67 5.72 -7.94
CA LEU A 141 8.37 5.41 -7.34
C LEU A 141 7.19 5.77 -8.24
N LEU A 142 7.37 6.73 -9.16
CA LEU A 142 6.37 7.04 -10.18
C LEU A 142 6.42 6.05 -11.35
N ILE A 143 7.61 5.68 -11.83
CA ILE A 143 7.77 4.71 -12.92
C ILE A 143 7.22 3.32 -12.53
N ILE A 144 7.49 2.87 -11.30
CA ILE A 144 7.03 1.56 -10.84
C ILE A 144 5.48 1.47 -10.78
N LEU A 145 4.82 2.60 -10.48
CA LEU A 145 3.36 2.72 -10.57
C LEU A 145 2.90 2.68 -12.03
N GLN A 146 3.64 3.31 -12.94
CA GLN A 146 3.25 3.36 -14.34
C GLN A 146 3.22 1.99 -15.01
N VAL A 147 4.19 1.13 -14.72
CA VAL A 147 4.36 -0.15 -15.42
C VAL A 147 3.41 -1.24 -14.89
N GLY A 148 3.00 -1.16 -13.62
CA GLY A 148 2.09 -2.17 -13.04
C GLY A 148 2.65 -3.00 -11.90
N HIS A 149 3.86 -2.71 -11.44
CA HIS A 149 4.49 -3.38 -10.31
C HIS A 149 3.84 -2.98 -8.97
N ASN A 150 2.52 -3.09 -8.85
CA ASN A 150 1.73 -2.57 -7.73
C ASN A 150 2.11 -3.23 -6.40
N THR A 151 2.39 -4.53 -6.40
CA THR A 151 2.85 -5.27 -5.22
C THR A 151 4.18 -4.74 -4.70
N LYS A 152 5.15 -4.47 -5.61
CA LYS A 152 6.44 -3.85 -5.27
C LYS A 152 6.25 -2.40 -4.83
N ALA A 153 5.41 -1.64 -5.53
CA ALA A 153 5.11 -0.26 -5.23
C ALA A 153 4.51 -0.11 -3.81
N GLN A 154 3.53 -0.95 -3.47
CA GLN A 154 2.99 -1.01 -2.11
C GLN A 154 4.03 -1.44 -1.07
N ALA A 155 4.90 -2.39 -1.39
CA ALA A 155 5.97 -2.80 -0.47
C ALA A 155 6.96 -1.67 -0.20
N LEU A 156 7.27 -0.84 -1.21
CA LEU A 156 8.06 0.37 -1.04
C LEU A 156 7.31 1.40 -0.20
N ALA A 157 5.99 1.50 -0.36
CA ALA A 157 5.17 2.45 0.39
C ALA A 157 5.17 2.18 1.89
N TYR A 158 5.23 0.92 2.32
CA TYR A 158 5.35 0.59 3.75
C TYR A 158 6.77 0.70 4.31
N MET A 159 7.79 0.77 3.45
CA MET A 159 9.19 0.71 3.89
C MET A 159 9.60 1.85 4.85
N PRO A 160 9.20 3.12 4.65
CA PRO A 160 9.49 4.18 5.62
C PRO A 160 8.93 3.89 7.02
N LEU A 161 7.77 3.25 7.12
CA LEU A 161 7.19 2.87 8.43
C LEU A 161 7.98 1.75 9.10
N VAL A 162 8.47 0.78 8.34
CA VAL A 162 9.36 -0.28 8.85
C VAL A 162 10.63 0.35 9.43
N ILE A 163 11.28 1.23 8.66
CA ILE A 163 12.49 1.93 9.11
C ILE A 163 12.20 2.80 10.33
N GLY A 164 11.06 3.51 10.35
CA GLY A 164 10.62 4.30 11.51
C GLY A 164 10.41 3.46 12.75
N GLY A 165 9.75 2.31 12.63
CA GLY A 165 9.56 1.37 13.73
C GLY A 165 10.89 0.84 14.27
N MET A 166 11.80 0.45 13.38
CA MET A 166 13.15 0.00 13.74
C MET A 166 13.95 1.11 14.44
N PHE A 167 13.85 2.34 13.96
CA PHE A 167 14.49 3.50 14.60
C PHE A 167 13.96 3.73 16.03
N MET A 168 12.65 3.59 16.25
CA MET A 168 12.06 3.70 17.59
C MET A 168 12.54 2.59 18.54
N LEU A 169 12.73 1.37 18.04
CA LEU A 169 13.31 0.26 18.79
C LEU A 169 14.73 0.59 19.26
N LEU A 170 15.56 1.13 18.36
CA LEU A 170 16.94 1.55 18.67
C LEU A 170 16.97 2.71 19.68
N ASN A 171 15.99 3.60 19.66
CA ASN A 171 15.89 4.77 20.55
C ASN A 171 15.12 4.52 21.87
N LYS A 172 15.18 3.30 22.41
CA LYS A 172 14.58 2.90 23.71
C LYS A 172 13.06 2.99 23.81
N ASN A 173 12.34 3.29 22.73
CA ASN A 173 10.88 3.26 22.70
C ASN A 173 10.40 1.88 22.21
N THR A 174 10.72 0.86 23.00
CA THR A 174 10.70 -0.54 22.58
C THR A 174 9.29 -1.04 22.24
N PHE A 175 8.29 -0.72 23.06
CA PHE A 175 6.93 -1.23 22.84
C PHE A 175 6.28 -0.62 21.59
N LYS A 176 6.29 0.72 21.44
CA LYS A 176 5.69 1.39 20.28
C LYS A 176 6.46 1.06 18.99
N GLY A 177 7.79 1.01 19.07
CA GLY A 177 8.64 0.61 17.95
C GLY A 177 8.38 -0.83 17.50
N PHE A 178 8.21 -1.77 18.45
CA PHE A 178 7.89 -3.16 18.15
C PHE A 178 6.56 -3.30 17.42
N VAL A 179 5.50 -2.69 17.97
CA VAL A 179 4.16 -2.73 17.37
C VAL A 179 4.17 -2.14 15.96
N LEU A 180 4.78 -0.97 15.77
CA LEU A 180 4.87 -0.33 14.46
C LEU A 180 5.64 -1.19 13.45
N THR A 181 6.78 -1.74 13.86
CA THR A 181 7.64 -2.57 12.99
C THR A 181 6.92 -3.84 12.55
N VAL A 182 6.28 -4.54 13.49
CA VAL A 182 5.55 -5.78 13.20
C VAL A 182 4.37 -5.52 12.26
N ILE A 183 3.60 -4.47 12.51
CA ILE A 183 2.46 -4.11 11.64
C ILE A 183 2.97 -3.71 10.25
N ALA A 184 4.00 -2.87 10.15
CA ALA A 184 4.53 -2.41 8.88
C ALA A 184 5.14 -3.56 8.06
N LEU A 185 5.91 -4.46 8.69
CA LEU A 185 6.43 -5.67 8.05
C LEU A 185 5.31 -6.61 7.62
N ALA A 186 4.30 -6.84 8.47
CA ALA A 186 3.16 -7.68 8.11
C ALA A 186 2.42 -7.14 6.87
N LEU A 187 2.21 -5.82 6.80
CA LEU A 187 1.61 -5.16 5.64
C LEU A 187 2.50 -5.26 4.39
N GLN A 188 3.81 -5.08 4.54
CA GLN A 188 4.78 -5.20 3.44
C GLN A 188 4.87 -6.63 2.88
N ILE A 189 4.82 -7.64 3.74
CA ILE A 189 4.77 -9.04 3.31
C ILE A 189 3.43 -9.34 2.64
N CYS A 190 2.33 -8.84 3.21
CA CYS A 190 0.99 -9.04 2.66
C CYS A 190 0.81 -8.40 1.27
N SER A 191 1.39 -7.21 1.03
CA SER A 191 1.33 -6.56 -0.28
C SER A 191 2.05 -7.36 -1.37
N SER A 192 3.04 -8.18 -1.02
CA SER A 192 3.67 -9.09 -1.99
C SER A 192 2.76 -10.24 -2.43
N ARG A 193 1.78 -10.62 -1.60
CA ARG A 193 0.84 -11.71 -1.87
C ARG A 193 -0.45 -11.26 -2.57
N ASN A 194 -0.90 -10.04 -2.30
CA ASN A 194 -2.23 -9.56 -2.69
C ASN A 194 -2.28 -8.87 -4.06
N GLU A 195 -1.80 -9.53 -5.11
CA GLU A 195 -1.98 -9.06 -6.50
C GLU A 195 -3.43 -9.28 -7.02
N LYS A 196 -4.33 -9.76 -6.17
CA LYS A 196 -5.74 -10.05 -6.51
C LYS A 196 -6.68 -8.84 -6.55
N SER A 197 -6.36 -7.71 -5.93
CA SER A 197 -7.27 -6.54 -5.97
C SER A 197 -7.22 -5.77 -7.28
N TRP A 198 -6.19 -6.00 -8.10
CA TRP A 198 -5.87 -5.17 -9.28
C TRP A 198 -6.52 -5.67 -10.58
N THR A 199 -7.14 -6.85 -10.55
CA THR A 199 -7.69 -7.53 -11.74
C THR A 199 -9.22 -7.50 -11.82
N LYS A 200 -9.90 -6.80 -10.91
CA LYS A 200 -11.35 -6.60 -11.07
C LYS A 200 -11.61 -5.54 -12.16
N PRO A 201 -12.41 -5.87 -13.19
CA PRO A 201 -12.76 -4.93 -14.26
C PRO A 201 -13.38 -3.65 -13.72
#